data_AF-A0A348SD05-F1
#
_entry.id   AF-A0A348SD05-F1
#
_cell.length_a   1.000
_cell.length_b   1.000
_cell.length_c   1.000
_cell.angle_alpha   90.00
_cell.angle_beta   90.00
_cell.angle_gamma   90.00
#
_symmetry.space_group_name_H-M   'P 1'
#
loop_
_entity.id
_entity.type
_entity.pdbx_description
1 polymer ?
#
loop_
_entity_poly.entity_id
_entity_poly.type
_entity_poly.pdbx_seq_one_letter_code
_entity_poly.pdbx_strand_id
1 'polypeptide(L)'
;PRLEAGMAGDAPAMRGGSVATVPFGETDDPFALVAAAVRAGARGGSAPLSVALSDRLWATFVLRIESALAAGNSRPTLRLASEVIGRLRTVKSAEESALLRAAGRAVDSVVKAITSGKLVGRTENDVAREVRERLSGAGHEVASFAIVGSGKNSASPHHEASSKVIDAGDAIVLDIGGQFGGYGSDTTRTIWVTGPNGAVPPTDDFLHRYEVLKRAHQAATDHVRPGVSCESVDAAARAVIDGAGLGERFFHRTGHGIGLEEHEDPYIVKGNGTLLVPGHAFSIEPGIYVEGLNGARIEDIVLCGDSSVDQLNNTSRELYVVPG
;
A
#
# COMPACT_ATOMS: atom_id res chain seq x y z
N PRO A 1 -9.09 27.66 5.66
CA PRO A 1 -10.19 28.66 5.58
C PRO A 1 -10.87 28.86 6.95
N ARG A 2 -11.34 30.06 7.28
CA ARG A 2 -11.96 30.33 8.60
C ARG A 2 -13.17 29.45 8.93
N LEU A 3 -13.96 29.06 7.93
CA LEU A 3 -15.15 28.21 8.09
C LEU A 3 -14.80 26.75 8.46
N GLU A 4 -13.59 26.30 8.16
CA GLU A 4 -13.12 24.92 8.44
C GLU A 4 -12.41 24.80 9.79
N ALA A 5 -12.24 25.91 10.52
CA ALA A 5 -11.48 25.93 11.77
C ALA A 5 -12.07 25.00 12.85
N GLY A 6 -13.40 24.80 12.86
CA GLY A 6 -14.05 23.85 13.75
C GLY A 6 -13.62 22.40 13.47
N MET A 7 -13.66 21.98 12.20
CA MET A 7 -13.22 20.64 11.79
C MET A 7 -11.72 20.43 12.03
N ALA A 8 -10.89 21.44 11.77
CA ALA A 8 -9.47 21.37 12.08
C ALA A 8 -9.22 21.22 13.59
N GLY A 9 -9.99 21.93 14.43
CA GLY A 9 -9.93 21.86 15.88
C GLY A 9 -10.27 20.48 16.45
N ASP A 10 -11.01 19.65 15.71
CA ASP A 10 -11.38 18.31 16.13
C ASP A 10 -10.24 17.28 16.02
N ALA A 11 -9.16 17.59 15.31
CA ALA A 11 -8.00 16.71 15.19
C ALA A 11 -7.30 16.54 16.55
N PRO A 12 -6.85 15.32 16.95
CA PRO A 12 -6.25 15.07 18.26
C PRO A 12 -5.08 16.01 18.61
N ALA A 13 -4.22 16.31 17.64
CA ALA A 13 -3.08 17.22 17.83
C ALA A 13 -3.52 18.68 18.11
N MET A 14 -4.67 19.10 17.57
CA MET A 14 -5.24 20.43 17.77
C MET A 14 -6.01 20.50 19.10
N ARG A 15 -6.86 19.49 19.40
CA ARG A 15 -7.55 19.39 20.71
C ARG A 15 -6.56 19.33 21.88
N GLY A 16 -5.45 18.61 21.70
CA GLY A 16 -4.38 18.50 22.68
C GLY A 16 -3.48 19.73 22.77
N GLY A 17 -3.74 20.81 22.02
CA GLY A 17 -2.95 22.03 22.02
C GLY A 17 -1.51 21.87 21.52
N SER A 18 -1.18 20.72 20.91
CA SER A 18 0.15 20.42 20.39
C SER A 18 0.43 21.14 19.07
N VAL A 19 -0.62 21.52 18.34
CA VAL A 19 -0.54 22.28 17.10
C VAL A 19 -1.49 23.48 17.20
N ALA A 20 -1.01 24.68 16.84
CA ALA A 20 -1.82 25.88 16.79
C ALA A 20 -2.56 25.97 15.45
N THR A 21 -3.84 26.37 15.48
CA THR A 21 -4.63 26.64 14.28
C THR A 21 -4.65 28.14 13.97
N VAL A 22 -4.19 28.53 12.79
CA VAL A 22 -4.26 29.92 12.29
C VAL A 22 -5.26 29.97 11.12
N PRO A 23 -6.52 30.37 11.36
CA PRO A 23 -7.49 30.52 10.28
C PRO A 23 -7.19 31.76 9.43
N PHE A 24 -7.44 31.66 8.14
CA PHE A 24 -7.30 32.76 7.18
C PHE A 24 -8.56 32.91 6.32
N GLY A 25 -8.80 34.12 5.84
CA GLY A 25 -9.85 34.48 4.88
C GLY A 25 -9.37 34.44 3.44
N GLU A 26 -10.30 34.55 2.50
CA GLU A 26 -10.03 34.43 1.06
C GLU A 26 -8.99 35.43 0.53
N THR A 27 -8.95 36.63 1.11
CA THR A 27 -8.05 37.71 0.67
C THR A 27 -6.74 37.75 1.44
N ASP A 28 -6.54 36.87 2.42
CA ASP A 28 -5.30 36.82 3.19
C ASP A 28 -4.19 36.16 2.36
N ASP A 29 -2.93 36.50 2.64
CA ASP A 29 -1.79 35.75 2.10
C ASP A 29 -1.44 34.59 3.05
N PRO A 30 -1.83 33.34 2.73
CA PRO A 30 -1.55 32.20 3.60
C PRO A 30 -0.04 31.93 3.73
N PHE A 31 0.79 32.32 2.77
CA PHE A 31 2.23 32.10 2.84
C PHE A 31 2.90 33.05 3.82
N ALA A 32 2.44 34.31 3.87
CA ALA A 32 2.88 35.26 4.89
C ALA A 32 2.51 34.78 6.31
N LEU A 33 1.31 34.20 6.48
CA LEU A 33 0.87 33.62 7.75
C LEU A 33 1.73 32.42 8.16
N VAL A 34 2.02 31.49 7.24
CA VAL A 34 2.93 30.37 7.48
C VAL A 34 4.32 30.87 7.87
N ALA A 35 4.88 31.85 7.13
CA ALA A 35 6.19 32.40 7.42
C ALA A 35 6.25 33.08 8.81
N ALA A 36 5.19 33.80 9.20
CA ALA A 36 5.07 34.39 10.52
C ALA A 36 5.03 33.32 11.62
N ALA A 37 4.23 32.26 11.45
CA ALA A 37 4.13 31.16 12.40
C ALA A 37 5.45 30.39 12.56
N VAL A 38 6.13 30.08 11.45
CA VAL A 38 7.45 29.41 11.47
C VAL A 38 8.48 30.27 12.19
N ARG A 39 8.55 31.58 11.88
CA ARG A 39 9.50 32.49 12.55
C ARG A 39 9.22 32.64 14.04
N ALA A 40 7.95 32.68 14.45
CA ALA A 40 7.56 32.76 15.86
C ALA A 40 7.96 31.48 16.65
N GLY A 41 7.94 30.32 16.00
CA GLY A 41 8.35 29.04 16.59
C GLY A 41 9.85 28.72 16.50
N ALA A 42 10.60 29.46 15.67
CA ALA A 42 12.01 29.18 15.42
C ALA A 42 12.87 29.43 16.66
N ARG A 43 13.76 28.48 16.97
CA ARG A 43 14.78 28.61 18.02
C ARG A 43 16.13 28.85 17.34
N GLY A 44 16.89 29.89 17.73
CA GLY A 44 18.26 30.08 17.22
C GLY A 44 18.65 31.46 16.66
N GLY A 45 17.87 32.52 16.89
CA GLY A 45 18.29 33.89 16.55
C GLY A 45 18.33 34.16 15.04
N SER A 46 19.45 34.69 14.54
CA SER A 46 19.61 35.17 13.15
C SER A 46 20.06 34.11 12.13
N ALA A 47 20.18 32.84 12.53
CA ALA A 47 20.55 31.76 11.61
C ALA A 47 19.47 31.52 10.54
N PRO A 48 19.84 31.08 9.31
CA PRO A 48 18.87 30.66 8.30
C PRO A 48 17.95 29.56 8.84
N LEU A 49 16.64 29.70 8.60
CA LEU A 49 15.65 28.73 9.04
C LEU A 49 15.85 27.38 8.34
N SER A 50 15.75 26.28 9.08
CA SER A 50 15.64 24.94 8.51
C SER A 50 14.20 24.45 8.69
N VAL A 51 13.50 24.16 7.60
CA VAL A 51 12.08 23.78 7.60
C VAL A 51 11.90 22.47 6.83
N ALA A 52 11.28 21.50 7.49
CA ALA A 52 10.88 20.26 6.85
C ALA A 52 9.46 20.41 6.27
N LEU A 53 9.28 20.08 5.00
CA LEU A 53 8.01 20.18 4.28
C LEU A 53 7.50 18.79 3.89
N SER A 54 6.18 18.62 3.86
CA SER A 54 5.57 17.35 3.41
C SER A 54 6.10 16.96 2.03
N ASP A 55 6.46 15.69 1.89
CA ASP A 55 6.95 15.06 0.66
C ASP A 55 5.96 15.19 -0.51
N ARG A 56 4.68 15.37 -0.22
CA ARG A 56 3.60 15.56 -1.21
C ARG A 56 3.11 16.99 -1.34
N LEU A 57 3.79 17.95 -0.71
CA LEU A 57 3.44 19.35 -0.86
C LEU A 57 3.69 19.78 -2.32
N TRP A 58 2.68 20.34 -2.98
CA TRP A 58 2.82 20.76 -4.37
C TRP A 58 3.96 21.77 -4.52
N ALA A 59 4.73 21.65 -5.60
CA ALA A 59 5.89 22.51 -5.85
C ALA A 59 5.54 24.01 -5.80
N THR A 60 4.34 24.40 -6.25
CA THR A 60 3.85 25.79 -6.13
C THR A 60 3.82 26.28 -4.68
N PHE A 61 3.39 25.44 -3.72
CA PHE A 61 3.39 25.81 -2.31
C PHE A 61 4.80 25.83 -1.74
N VAL A 62 5.65 24.86 -2.10
CA VAL A 62 7.07 24.84 -1.69
C VAL A 62 7.76 26.14 -2.07
N LEU A 63 7.67 26.56 -3.34
CA LEU A 63 8.33 27.77 -3.85
C LEU A 63 7.78 29.05 -3.21
N ARG A 64 6.47 29.10 -2.92
CA ARG A 64 5.85 30.26 -2.26
C ARG A 64 6.21 30.33 -0.77
N ILE A 65 6.28 29.19 -0.07
CA ILE A 65 6.75 29.11 1.31
C ILE A 65 8.23 29.52 1.39
N GLU A 66 9.07 29.01 0.50
CA GLU A 66 10.50 29.38 0.43
C GLU A 66 10.66 30.91 0.26
N SER A 67 9.91 31.49 -0.68
CA SER A 67 9.90 32.93 -0.94
C SER A 67 9.45 33.74 0.27
N ALA A 68 8.36 33.33 0.94
CA ALA A 68 7.83 34.03 2.12
C ALA A 68 8.78 33.94 3.34
N LEU A 69 9.53 32.84 3.45
CA LEU A 69 10.52 32.62 4.52
C LEU A 69 11.84 33.34 4.27
N ALA A 70 12.18 33.68 3.03
CA ALA A 70 13.40 34.41 2.70
C ALA A 70 13.47 35.76 3.43
N ALA A 71 14.69 36.16 3.83
CA ALA A 71 14.96 37.42 4.52
C ALA A 71 16.25 38.04 3.96
N GLY A 72 16.12 39.13 3.20
CA GLY A 72 17.25 39.71 2.45
C GLY A 72 17.84 38.69 1.47
N ASN A 73 19.15 38.43 1.57
CA ASN A 73 19.84 37.44 0.76
C ASN A 73 19.83 36.01 1.37
N SER A 74 19.19 35.82 2.52
CA SER A 74 19.15 34.52 3.21
C SER A 74 17.89 33.75 2.83
N ARG A 75 18.06 32.49 2.41
CA ARG A 75 16.97 31.54 2.12
C ARG A 75 16.89 30.47 3.21
N PRO A 76 15.71 29.88 3.45
CA PRO A 76 15.61 28.73 4.33
C PRO A 76 16.30 27.51 3.72
N THR A 77 16.79 26.61 4.56
CA THR A 77 17.11 25.24 4.17
C THR A 77 15.83 24.42 4.20
N LEU A 78 15.44 23.84 3.06
CA LEU A 78 14.28 22.96 2.98
C LEU A 78 14.70 21.49 3.08
N ARG A 79 13.93 20.70 3.83
CA ARG A 79 14.11 19.27 4.02
C ARG A 79 12.78 18.52 3.82
N LEU A 80 12.84 17.21 3.68
CA LEU A 80 11.62 16.39 3.66
C LEU A 80 11.13 16.15 5.09
N ALA A 81 9.82 16.27 5.29
CA ALA A 81 9.20 15.97 6.57
C ALA A 81 9.39 14.50 6.96
N SER A 82 9.42 13.60 5.97
CA SER A 82 9.69 12.16 6.16
C SER A 82 11.00 11.87 6.90
N GLU A 83 12.03 12.72 6.80
CA GLU A 83 13.28 12.59 7.58
C GLU A 83 13.01 12.57 9.10
N VAL A 84 11.92 13.19 9.54
CA VAL A 84 11.51 13.29 10.94
C VAL A 84 10.32 12.37 11.23
N ILE A 85 9.23 12.52 10.47
CA ILE A 85 7.96 11.84 10.77
C ILE A 85 7.93 10.40 10.27
N GLY A 86 8.75 10.05 9.27
CA GLY A 86 8.75 8.72 8.67
C GLY A 86 9.06 7.64 9.70
N ARG A 87 10.07 7.86 10.54
CA ARG A 87 10.47 6.93 11.62
C ARG A 87 9.41 6.71 12.69
N LEU A 88 8.49 7.66 12.85
CA LEU A 88 7.36 7.53 13.77
C LEU A 88 6.24 6.74 13.10
N ARG A 89 5.92 7.06 11.84
CA ARG A 89 4.85 6.40 11.06
C ARG A 89 5.15 4.95 10.72
N THR A 90 6.43 4.58 10.58
CA THR A 90 6.81 3.20 10.27
C THR A 90 6.42 2.25 11.39
N VAL A 91 6.40 2.71 12.65
CA VAL A 91 6.11 1.92 13.84
C VAL A 91 4.69 2.21 14.33
N LYS A 92 3.77 1.29 14.05
CA LYS A 92 2.36 1.45 14.37
C LYS A 92 2.11 1.22 15.85
N SER A 93 1.36 2.11 16.47
CA SER A 93 0.78 1.92 17.81
C SER A 93 -0.28 0.80 17.80
N ALA A 94 -0.78 0.45 18.99
CA ALA A 94 -1.82 -0.57 19.14
C ALA A 94 -3.12 -0.17 18.43
N GLU A 95 -3.47 1.12 18.49
CA GLU A 95 -4.65 1.70 17.86
C GLU A 95 -4.54 1.66 16.34
N GLU A 96 -3.39 2.05 15.78
CA GLU A 96 -3.11 2.00 14.34
C GLU A 96 -3.11 0.56 13.82
N SER A 97 -2.50 -0.35 14.58
CA SER A 97 -2.51 -1.79 14.26
C SER A 97 -3.92 -2.37 14.28
N ALA A 98 -4.80 -1.89 15.17
CA ALA A 98 -6.19 -2.32 15.22
C ALA A 98 -6.98 -1.86 13.98
N LEU A 99 -6.72 -0.64 13.49
CA LEU A 99 -7.30 -0.12 12.25
C LEU A 99 -6.83 -0.91 11.04
N LEU A 100 -5.53 -1.19 10.90
CA LEU A 100 -5.00 -2.04 9.82
C LEU A 100 -5.60 -3.45 9.84
N ARG A 101 -5.78 -4.06 11.01
CA ARG A 101 -6.47 -5.37 11.11
C ARG A 101 -7.93 -5.30 10.71
N ALA A 102 -8.62 -4.18 11.00
CA ALA A 102 -9.99 -3.98 10.55
C ALA A 102 -10.07 -3.81 9.03
N ALA A 103 -9.15 -3.02 8.46
CA ALA A 103 -8.99 -2.82 7.02
C ALA A 103 -8.74 -4.15 6.30
N GLY A 104 -7.81 -4.96 6.80
CA GLY A 104 -7.50 -6.31 6.28
C GLY A 104 -8.71 -7.25 6.26
N ARG A 105 -9.47 -7.31 7.37
CA ARG A 105 -10.71 -8.11 7.43
C ARG A 105 -11.79 -7.61 6.47
N ALA A 106 -11.89 -6.29 6.30
CA ALA A 106 -12.86 -5.68 5.40
C ALA A 106 -12.54 -6.05 3.93
N VAL A 107 -11.28 -5.90 3.50
CA VAL A 107 -10.87 -6.26 2.13
C VAL A 107 -10.96 -7.76 1.87
N ASP A 108 -10.65 -8.62 2.85
CA ASP A 108 -10.83 -10.06 2.77
C ASP A 108 -12.29 -10.45 2.45
N SER A 109 -13.26 -9.72 3.00
CA SER A 109 -14.67 -9.96 2.71
C SER A 109 -15.03 -9.69 1.24
N VAL A 110 -14.34 -8.72 0.62
CA VAL A 110 -14.50 -8.38 -0.79
C VAL A 110 -13.89 -9.46 -1.68
N VAL A 111 -12.68 -9.94 -1.37
CA VAL A 111 -12.06 -11.08 -2.05
C VAL A 111 -12.99 -12.30 -2.07
N LYS A 112 -13.57 -12.66 -0.91
CA LYS A 112 -14.52 -13.78 -0.80
C LYS A 112 -15.76 -13.58 -1.67
N ALA A 113 -16.30 -12.36 -1.71
CA ALA A 113 -17.47 -12.04 -2.51
C ALA A 113 -17.19 -12.14 -4.02
N ILE A 114 -16.06 -11.61 -4.48
CA ILE A 114 -15.66 -11.67 -5.90
C ILE A 114 -15.36 -13.11 -6.33
N THR A 115 -14.60 -13.85 -5.52
CA THR A 115 -14.24 -15.25 -5.83
C THR A 115 -15.42 -16.21 -5.80
N SER A 116 -16.52 -15.87 -5.10
CA SER A 116 -17.75 -16.66 -5.11
C SER A 116 -18.76 -16.24 -6.19
N GLY A 117 -18.48 -15.15 -6.91
CA GLY A 117 -19.36 -14.56 -7.89
C GLY A 117 -19.15 -15.06 -9.32
N LYS A 118 -20.00 -14.57 -10.23
CA LYS A 118 -19.81 -14.76 -11.67
C LYS A 118 -18.68 -13.87 -12.19
N LEU A 119 -17.77 -14.44 -12.95
CA LEU A 119 -16.63 -13.81 -13.61
C LEU A 119 -16.70 -13.98 -15.13
N VAL A 120 -17.06 -15.16 -15.65
CA VAL A 120 -17.07 -15.44 -17.09
C VAL A 120 -18.07 -14.54 -17.81
N GLY A 121 -17.61 -13.94 -18.91
CA GLY A 121 -18.41 -13.04 -19.75
C GLY A 121 -18.54 -11.62 -19.21
N ARG A 122 -17.93 -11.31 -18.05
CA ARG A 122 -17.78 -9.94 -17.56
C ARG A 122 -16.49 -9.35 -18.09
N THR A 123 -16.44 -8.03 -18.21
CA THR A 123 -15.16 -7.35 -18.44
C THR A 123 -14.37 -7.21 -17.14
N GLU A 124 -13.06 -7.06 -17.23
CA GLU A 124 -12.21 -6.67 -16.09
C GLU A 124 -12.75 -5.40 -15.40
N ASN A 125 -13.20 -4.43 -16.20
CA ASN A 125 -13.83 -3.20 -15.70
C ASN A 125 -15.12 -3.44 -14.89
N ASP A 126 -15.93 -4.43 -15.26
CA ASP A 126 -17.14 -4.76 -14.51
C ASP A 126 -16.80 -5.35 -13.14
N VAL A 127 -15.77 -6.17 -13.06
CA VAL A 127 -15.27 -6.73 -11.80
C VAL A 127 -14.64 -5.63 -10.95
N ALA A 128 -13.79 -4.79 -11.54
CA ALA A 128 -13.13 -3.69 -10.84
C ALA A 128 -14.12 -2.65 -10.30
N ARG A 129 -15.27 -2.45 -10.97
CA ARG A 129 -16.37 -1.60 -10.46
C ARG A 129 -17.04 -2.23 -9.25
N GLU A 130 -17.41 -3.50 -9.34
CA GLU A 130 -18.02 -4.24 -8.22
C GLU A 130 -17.08 -4.28 -7.00
N VAL A 131 -15.77 -4.49 -7.20
CA VAL A 131 -14.78 -4.43 -6.13
C VAL A 131 -14.87 -3.10 -5.39
N ARG A 132 -14.87 -1.96 -6.11
CA ARG A 132 -14.93 -0.64 -5.49
C ARG A 132 -16.22 -0.42 -4.71
N GLU A 133 -17.35 -0.81 -5.29
CA GLU A 133 -18.66 -0.76 -4.62
C GLU A 133 -18.66 -1.59 -3.33
N ARG A 134 -18.06 -2.79 -3.36
CA ARG A 134 -17.95 -3.68 -2.20
C ARG A 134 -16.96 -3.18 -1.15
N LEU A 135 -15.83 -2.58 -1.55
CA LEU A 135 -14.89 -1.95 -0.62
C LEU A 135 -15.57 -0.84 0.17
N SER A 136 -16.30 0.05 -0.52
CA SER A 136 -17.08 1.10 0.12
C SER A 136 -18.18 0.52 1.02
N GLY A 137 -18.90 -0.51 0.55
CA GLY A 137 -19.90 -1.22 1.35
C GLY A 137 -19.34 -1.94 2.58
N ALA A 138 -18.07 -2.34 2.55
CA ALA A 138 -17.34 -2.96 3.66
C ALA A 138 -16.75 -1.93 4.64
N GLY A 139 -16.91 -0.63 4.38
CA GLY A 139 -16.52 0.46 5.28
C GLY A 139 -15.23 1.20 4.91
N HIS A 140 -14.66 0.96 3.71
CA HIS A 140 -13.54 1.80 3.24
C HIS A 140 -14.07 3.19 2.85
N GLU A 141 -13.49 4.25 3.41
CA GLU A 141 -13.84 5.62 3.02
C GLU A 141 -13.38 5.94 1.59
N VAL A 142 -12.30 5.31 1.15
CA VAL A 142 -11.75 5.45 -0.20
C VAL A 142 -11.48 4.05 -0.76
N ALA A 143 -12.13 3.70 -1.87
CA ALA A 143 -11.76 2.53 -2.65
C ALA A 143 -10.62 2.90 -3.62
N SER A 144 -9.39 2.83 -3.13
CA SER A 144 -8.20 3.37 -3.80
C SER A 144 -7.93 2.73 -5.14
N PHE A 145 -7.86 1.39 -5.19
CA PHE A 145 -7.52 0.66 -6.41
C PHE A 145 -8.25 -0.68 -6.49
N ALA A 146 -8.39 -1.15 -7.73
CA ALA A 146 -8.94 -2.46 -8.05
C ALA A 146 -8.35 -2.91 -9.39
N ILE A 147 -7.23 -3.62 -9.30
CA ILE A 147 -6.53 -4.25 -10.41
C ILE A 147 -7.21 -5.60 -10.66
N VAL A 148 -7.64 -5.80 -11.90
CA VAL A 148 -8.20 -7.06 -12.39
C VAL A 148 -7.50 -7.38 -13.71
N GLY A 149 -6.39 -8.11 -13.63
CA GLY A 149 -5.65 -8.56 -14.80
C GLY A 149 -6.01 -9.99 -15.13
N SER A 150 -6.72 -10.24 -16.24
CA SER A 150 -7.18 -11.57 -16.67
C SER A 150 -6.41 -12.10 -17.88
N GLY A 151 -6.17 -13.42 -17.94
CA GLY A 151 -5.41 -14.08 -19.00
C GLY A 151 -4.01 -13.47 -19.12
N LYS A 152 -3.60 -13.07 -20.32
CA LYS A 152 -2.30 -12.40 -20.55
C LYS A 152 -2.11 -11.11 -19.75
N ASN A 153 -3.19 -10.41 -19.37
CA ASN A 153 -3.09 -9.18 -18.60
C ASN A 153 -2.64 -9.44 -17.16
N SER A 154 -2.86 -10.64 -16.63
CA SER A 154 -2.34 -11.06 -15.32
C SER A 154 -0.81 -11.08 -15.25
N ALA A 155 -0.11 -11.07 -16.40
CA ALA A 155 1.34 -10.98 -16.47
C ALA A 155 1.88 -9.54 -16.32
N SER A 156 1.00 -8.53 -16.22
CA SER A 156 1.38 -7.13 -15.97
C SER A 156 1.02 -6.77 -14.52
N PRO A 157 2.00 -6.52 -13.63
CA PRO A 157 1.74 -6.35 -12.20
C PRO A 157 0.91 -5.12 -11.85
N HIS A 158 0.96 -4.08 -12.70
CA HIS A 158 0.23 -2.82 -12.56
C HIS A 158 -0.81 -2.63 -13.67
N HIS A 159 -1.39 -3.72 -14.16
CA HIS A 159 -2.43 -3.66 -15.20
C HIS A 159 -3.63 -2.85 -14.72
N GLU A 160 -4.05 -1.86 -15.50
CA GLU A 160 -5.33 -1.21 -15.29
C GLU A 160 -6.44 -2.06 -15.92
N ALA A 161 -7.48 -2.38 -15.14
CA ALA A 161 -8.62 -3.15 -15.61
C ALA A 161 -9.15 -2.57 -16.94
N SER A 162 -9.39 -3.46 -17.91
CA SER A 162 -9.71 -3.08 -19.29
C SER A 162 -11.09 -3.55 -19.73
N SER A 163 -11.42 -3.35 -21.00
CA SER A 163 -12.61 -3.93 -21.63
C SER A 163 -12.43 -5.41 -22.01
N LYS A 164 -11.29 -6.04 -21.67
CA LYS A 164 -11.10 -7.48 -21.88
C LYS A 164 -12.20 -8.25 -21.14
N VAL A 165 -12.86 -9.13 -21.88
CA VAL A 165 -13.82 -10.10 -21.34
C VAL A 165 -13.04 -11.25 -20.69
N ILE A 166 -13.51 -11.69 -19.52
CA ILE A 166 -12.97 -12.82 -18.78
C ILE A 166 -13.54 -14.10 -19.40
N ASP A 167 -12.64 -14.97 -19.85
CA ASP A 167 -12.96 -16.24 -20.49
C ASP A 167 -12.63 -17.43 -19.55
N ALA A 168 -13.22 -18.60 -19.86
CA ALA A 168 -12.78 -19.83 -19.23
C ALA A 168 -11.32 -20.15 -19.62
N GLY A 169 -10.51 -20.53 -18.63
CA GLY A 169 -9.07 -20.72 -18.75
C GLY A 169 -8.23 -19.50 -18.35
N ASP A 170 -8.85 -18.37 -18.04
CA ASP A 170 -8.10 -17.20 -17.57
C ASP A 170 -7.62 -17.37 -16.12
N ALA A 171 -6.32 -17.14 -15.92
CA ALA A 171 -5.80 -16.71 -14.63
C ALA A 171 -6.15 -15.22 -14.41
N ILE A 172 -6.51 -14.85 -13.19
CA ILE A 172 -6.80 -13.48 -12.79
C ILE A 172 -5.93 -13.11 -11.60
N VAL A 173 -5.16 -12.04 -11.72
CA VAL A 173 -4.59 -11.32 -10.58
C VAL A 173 -5.64 -10.31 -10.13
N LEU A 174 -6.21 -10.55 -8.95
CA LEU A 174 -7.15 -9.66 -8.28
C LEU A 174 -6.41 -8.97 -7.14
N ASP A 175 -6.09 -7.70 -7.34
CA ASP A 175 -5.34 -6.88 -6.39
C ASP A 175 -6.16 -5.64 -6.03
N ILE A 176 -6.50 -5.52 -4.75
CA ILE A 176 -7.56 -4.63 -4.27
C ILE A 176 -7.21 -4.02 -2.91
N GLY A 177 -7.56 -2.75 -2.73
CA GLY A 177 -7.24 -2.03 -1.52
C GLY A 177 -7.90 -0.67 -1.44
N GLY A 178 -7.86 -0.08 -0.25
CA GLY A 178 -8.49 1.20 0.03
C GLY A 178 -8.14 1.74 1.41
N GLN A 179 -8.68 2.91 1.75
CA GLN A 179 -8.53 3.49 3.09
C GLN A 179 -9.72 3.09 3.98
N PHE A 180 -9.42 2.64 5.19
CA PHE A 180 -10.37 2.29 6.24
C PHE A 180 -9.92 2.94 7.55
N GLY A 181 -10.72 3.83 8.12
CA GLY A 181 -10.33 4.65 9.27
C GLY A 181 -9.08 5.49 8.99
N GLY A 182 -8.85 5.85 7.72
CA GLY A 182 -7.63 6.54 7.26
C GLY A 182 -6.39 5.64 7.06
N TYR A 183 -6.48 4.34 7.31
CA TYR A 183 -5.38 3.38 7.11
C TYR A 183 -5.61 2.51 5.87
N GLY A 184 -4.55 2.19 5.15
CA GLY A 184 -4.59 1.36 3.95
C GLY A 184 -4.90 -0.11 4.25
N SER A 185 -5.73 -0.71 3.41
CA SER A 185 -5.77 -2.15 3.13
C SER A 185 -5.15 -2.42 1.77
N ASP A 186 -4.53 -3.59 1.65
CA ASP A 186 -3.94 -4.07 0.40
C ASP A 186 -3.98 -5.61 0.43
N THR A 187 -4.39 -6.23 -0.67
CA THR A 187 -4.30 -7.68 -0.82
C THR A 187 -4.46 -8.10 -2.26
N THR A 188 -3.59 -9.03 -2.65
CA THR A 188 -3.66 -9.72 -3.93
C THR A 188 -3.99 -11.19 -3.71
N ARG A 189 -4.95 -11.71 -4.48
CA ARG A 189 -5.17 -13.14 -4.68
C ARG A 189 -5.23 -13.48 -6.16
N THR A 190 -4.79 -14.69 -6.48
CA THR A 190 -4.87 -15.22 -7.84
C THR A 190 -6.03 -16.20 -7.96
N ILE A 191 -6.79 -16.07 -9.05
CA ILE A 191 -7.96 -16.88 -9.37
C ILE A 191 -7.68 -17.60 -10.69
N TRP A 192 -8.14 -18.83 -10.84
CA TRP A 192 -8.25 -19.52 -12.13
C TRP A 192 -9.72 -19.78 -12.43
N VAL A 193 -10.19 -19.26 -13.56
CA VAL A 193 -11.58 -19.41 -13.99
C VAL A 193 -11.72 -20.63 -14.88
N THR A 194 -12.41 -21.67 -14.43
CA THR A 194 -12.51 -22.93 -15.18
C THR A 194 -13.63 -22.94 -16.23
N GLY A 195 -14.56 -21.98 -16.16
CA GLY A 195 -15.82 -22.06 -16.89
C GLY A 195 -16.81 -23.06 -16.27
N PRO A 196 -18.04 -23.13 -16.81
CA PRO A 196 -19.08 -24.05 -16.35
C PRO A 196 -18.60 -25.50 -16.30
N ASN A 197 -18.94 -26.21 -15.23
CA ASN A 197 -18.59 -27.62 -14.99
C ASN A 197 -17.09 -27.95 -15.01
N GLY A 198 -16.21 -26.97 -14.79
CA GLY A 198 -14.76 -27.22 -14.77
C GLY A 198 -14.15 -27.42 -16.17
N ALA A 199 -14.72 -26.81 -17.20
CA ALA A 199 -14.38 -27.06 -18.60
C ALA A 199 -12.88 -26.87 -18.96
N VAL A 200 -12.22 -25.90 -18.31
CA VAL A 200 -10.81 -25.55 -18.57
C VAL A 200 -10.02 -25.51 -17.25
N PRO A 201 -9.46 -26.65 -16.80
CA PRO A 201 -8.68 -26.69 -15.56
C PRO A 201 -7.36 -25.91 -15.67
N PRO A 202 -6.73 -25.54 -14.54
CA PRO A 202 -5.37 -25.02 -14.51
C PRO A 202 -4.38 -25.95 -15.22
N THR A 203 -3.42 -25.38 -15.95
CA THR A 203 -2.33 -26.17 -16.55
C THR A 203 -1.33 -26.58 -15.48
N ASP A 204 -0.66 -27.73 -15.66
CA ASP A 204 0.38 -28.21 -14.75
C ASP A 204 1.51 -27.19 -14.57
N ASP A 205 1.87 -26.49 -15.65
CA ASP A 205 2.85 -25.42 -15.66
C ASP A 205 2.42 -24.21 -14.80
N PHE A 206 1.15 -23.81 -14.87
CA PHE A 206 0.62 -22.75 -14.01
C PHE A 206 0.57 -23.18 -12.54
N LEU A 207 0.08 -24.40 -12.26
CA LEU A 207 0.04 -24.95 -10.91
C LEU A 207 1.43 -25.04 -10.29
N HIS A 208 2.44 -25.45 -11.06
CA HIS A 208 3.82 -25.48 -10.63
C HIS A 208 4.33 -24.08 -10.25
N ARG A 209 4.14 -23.07 -11.12
CA ARG A 209 4.52 -21.68 -10.80
C ARG A 209 3.79 -21.16 -9.56
N TYR A 210 2.50 -21.45 -9.44
CA TYR A 210 1.71 -21.00 -8.30
C TYR A 210 2.19 -21.62 -6.98
N GLU A 211 2.56 -22.90 -6.98
CA GLU A 211 3.11 -23.55 -5.78
C GLU A 211 4.49 -22.99 -5.40
N VAL A 212 5.35 -22.66 -6.38
CA VAL A 212 6.60 -21.93 -6.10
C VAL A 212 6.31 -20.58 -5.45
N LEU A 213 5.36 -19.83 -6.02
CA LEU A 213 4.94 -18.54 -5.50
C LEU A 213 4.41 -18.64 -4.06
N LYS A 214 3.54 -19.61 -3.77
CA LYS A 214 3.00 -19.85 -2.41
C LYS A 214 4.12 -20.13 -1.41
N ARG A 215 5.09 -20.98 -1.78
CA ARG A 215 6.26 -21.25 -0.94
C ARG A 215 7.15 -20.01 -0.74
N ALA A 216 7.29 -19.16 -1.76
CA ALA A 216 8.06 -17.91 -1.65
C ALA A 216 7.40 -16.91 -0.70
N HIS A 217 6.07 -16.73 -0.82
CA HIS A 217 5.28 -15.92 0.11
C HIS A 217 5.41 -16.44 1.55
N GLN A 218 5.29 -17.76 1.74
CA GLN A 218 5.42 -18.37 3.07
C GLN A 218 6.82 -18.19 3.64
N ALA A 219 7.87 -18.40 2.85
CA ALA A 219 9.26 -18.23 3.29
C ALA A 219 9.57 -16.80 3.74
N ALA A 220 9.07 -15.79 3.01
CA ALA A 220 9.21 -14.40 3.42
C ALA A 220 8.43 -14.09 4.70
N THR A 221 7.18 -14.55 4.78
CA THR A 221 6.31 -14.41 5.97
C THR A 221 6.97 -15.02 7.21
N ASP A 222 7.46 -16.25 7.13
CA ASP A 222 8.11 -16.97 8.24
C ASP A 222 9.42 -16.32 8.69
N HIS A 223 10.07 -15.57 7.79
CA HIS A 223 11.30 -14.87 8.11
C HIS A 223 11.07 -13.56 8.87
N VAL A 224 9.86 -13.00 8.86
CA VAL A 224 9.52 -11.76 9.56
C VAL A 224 9.57 -11.96 11.08
N ARG A 225 10.50 -11.25 11.72
CA ARG A 225 10.67 -11.14 13.17
C ARG A 225 11.51 -9.92 13.53
N PRO A 226 11.49 -9.43 14.77
CA PRO A 226 12.36 -8.34 15.18
C PRO A 226 13.84 -8.63 14.92
N GLY A 227 14.57 -7.63 14.41
CA GLY A 227 16.00 -7.68 14.19
C GLY A 227 16.45 -8.29 12.86
N VAL A 228 15.56 -8.87 12.04
CA VAL A 228 15.93 -9.19 10.64
C VAL A 228 15.87 -7.95 9.75
N SER A 229 16.70 -7.87 8.73
CA SER A 229 16.69 -6.73 7.79
C SER A 229 15.59 -6.89 6.73
N CYS A 230 15.09 -5.77 6.21
CA CYS A 230 14.10 -5.75 5.12
C CYS A 230 14.59 -6.50 3.89
N GLU A 231 15.86 -6.33 3.51
CA GLU A 231 16.46 -7.07 2.40
C GLU A 231 16.55 -8.59 2.66
N SER A 232 16.65 -9.03 3.91
CA SER A 232 16.69 -10.47 4.22
C SER A 232 15.32 -11.13 4.07
N VAL A 233 14.23 -10.38 4.29
CA VAL A 233 12.86 -10.84 3.99
C VAL A 233 12.63 -10.93 2.48
N ASP A 234 13.09 -9.94 1.70
CA ASP A 234 13.07 -10.01 0.23
C ASP A 234 13.89 -11.21 -0.28
N ALA A 235 15.08 -11.43 0.29
CA ALA A 235 15.93 -12.56 -0.07
C ALA A 235 15.27 -13.92 0.22
N ALA A 236 14.45 -14.04 1.27
CA ALA A 236 13.75 -15.27 1.60
C ALA A 236 12.71 -15.66 0.52
N ALA A 237 11.95 -14.70 -0.01
CA ALA A 237 11.07 -14.93 -1.17
C ALA A 237 11.87 -15.27 -2.43
N ARG A 238 12.87 -14.42 -2.76
CA ARG A 238 13.66 -14.57 -3.98
C ARG A 238 14.39 -15.90 -4.04
N ALA A 239 14.98 -16.37 -2.95
CA ALA A 239 15.71 -17.64 -2.91
C ALA A 239 14.84 -18.83 -3.34
N VAL A 240 13.54 -18.84 -2.98
CA VAL A 240 12.60 -19.89 -3.38
C VAL A 240 12.31 -19.82 -4.88
N ILE A 241 12.10 -18.61 -5.42
CA ILE A 241 11.77 -18.39 -6.84
C ILE A 241 13.01 -18.66 -7.73
N ASP A 242 14.17 -18.15 -7.33
CA ASP A 242 15.46 -18.36 -8.01
C ASP A 242 15.84 -19.85 -8.00
N GLY A 243 15.66 -20.54 -6.87
CA GLY A 243 15.92 -21.98 -6.75
C GLY A 243 15.03 -22.84 -7.64
N ALA A 244 13.87 -22.32 -8.06
CA ALA A 244 12.98 -22.96 -9.04
C ALA A 244 13.29 -22.55 -10.50
N GLY A 245 14.31 -21.73 -10.75
CA GLY A 245 14.65 -21.24 -12.08
C GLY A 245 13.70 -20.17 -12.62
N LEU A 246 12.92 -19.51 -11.74
CA LEU A 246 11.91 -18.52 -12.11
C LEU A 246 12.32 -17.08 -11.74
N GLY A 247 13.56 -16.85 -11.33
CA GLY A 247 14.06 -15.56 -10.82
C GLY A 247 13.82 -14.37 -11.75
N GLU A 248 14.07 -14.54 -13.05
CA GLU A 248 13.85 -13.49 -14.06
C GLU A 248 12.36 -13.09 -14.20
N ARG A 249 11.46 -13.90 -13.64
CA ARG A 249 10.00 -13.66 -13.67
C ARG A 249 9.48 -12.93 -12.43
N PHE A 250 10.36 -12.61 -11.47
CA PHE A 250 10.06 -11.83 -10.27
C PHE A 250 10.88 -10.53 -10.22
N PHE A 251 10.36 -9.48 -10.85
CA PHE A 251 11.11 -8.26 -11.17
C PHE A 251 10.75 -7.02 -10.32
N HIS A 252 9.86 -7.15 -9.34
CA HIS A 252 9.55 -6.09 -8.37
C HIS A 252 10.01 -6.46 -6.97
N ARG A 253 9.94 -5.50 -6.03
CA ARG A 253 10.22 -5.71 -4.60
C ARG A 253 9.28 -6.76 -3.99
N THR A 254 9.68 -7.38 -2.89
CA THR A 254 8.81 -8.33 -2.15
C THR A 254 7.72 -7.61 -1.35
N GLY A 255 7.85 -6.30 -1.09
CA GLY A 255 6.76 -5.52 -0.53
C GLY A 255 7.11 -4.08 -0.17
N HIS A 256 6.13 -3.35 0.37
CA HIS A 256 6.23 -1.97 0.82
C HIS A 256 5.56 -1.77 2.17
N GLY A 257 5.94 -0.71 2.88
CA GLY A 257 5.24 -0.30 4.07
C GLY A 257 3.83 0.18 3.74
N ILE A 258 2.93 0.03 4.70
CA ILE A 258 1.55 0.51 4.60
C ILE A 258 1.13 1.17 5.92
N GLY A 259 0.29 2.19 5.83
CA GLY A 259 -0.20 2.92 6.99
C GLY A 259 -1.25 3.93 6.56
N LEU A 260 -0.97 5.21 6.76
CA LEU A 260 -1.81 6.30 6.23
C LEU A 260 -1.66 6.46 4.71
N GLU A 261 -0.55 5.94 4.16
CA GLU A 261 -0.31 5.85 2.73
C GLU A 261 -0.26 4.38 2.31
N GLU A 262 -0.70 4.09 1.08
CA GLU A 262 -0.60 2.76 0.46
C GLU A 262 0.87 2.31 0.38
N HIS A 263 1.74 3.18 -0.09
CA HIS A 263 3.19 2.95 -0.14
C HIS A 263 3.92 3.90 0.81
N GLU A 264 4.44 3.37 1.90
CA GLU A 264 5.33 4.05 2.83
C GLU A 264 6.50 3.13 3.23
N ASP A 265 7.35 3.58 4.16
CA ASP A 265 8.41 2.74 4.71
C ASP A 265 7.85 1.69 5.71
N PRO A 266 8.52 0.54 5.89
CA PRO A 266 9.75 0.13 5.20
C PRO A 266 9.50 -0.62 3.88
N TYR A 267 10.34 -0.41 2.88
CA TYR A 267 10.33 -1.22 1.65
C TYR A 267 11.06 -2.57 1.83
N ILE A 268 10.40 -3.67 1.51
CA ILE A 268 10.95 -5.03 1.56
C ILE A 268 11.62 -5.33 0.22
N VAL A 269 12.88 -4.90 0.11
CA VAL A 269 13.65 -4.94 -1.13
C VAL A 269 15.13 -5.16 -0.86
N LYS A 270 15.82 -5.86 -1.76
CA LYS A 270 17.28 -5.98 -1.78
C LYS A 270 17.97 -4.62 -1.62
N GLY A 271 18.95 -4.54 -0.72
CA GLY A 271 19.71 -3.32 -0.42
C GLY A 271 19.13 -2.46 0.70
N ASN A 272 17.91 -2.75 1.18
CA ASN A 272 17.37 -2.10 2.37
C ASN A 272 17.80 -2.83 3.66
N GLY A 273 18.90 -2.36 4.27
CA GLY A 273 19.44 -2.91 5.51
C GLY A 273 18.67 -2.54 6.79
N THR A 274 17.55 -1.81 6.69
CA THR A 274 16.73 -1.42 7.85
C THR A 274 16.26 -2.67 8.61
N LEU A 275 16.51 -2.70 9.92
CA LEU A 275 16.06 -3.80 10.78
C LEU A 275 14.57 -3.63 11.10
N LEU A 276 13.82 -4.73 11.01
CA LEU A 276 12.43 -4.77 11.44
C LEU A 276 12.33 -4.66 12.95
N VAL A 277 11.38 -3.87 13.42
CA VAL A 277 11.02 -3.73 14.83
C VAL A 277 9.52 -3.97 15.00
N PRO A 278 9.05 -4.34 16.21
CA PRO A 278 7.63 -4.49 16.48
C PRO A 278 6.84 -3.24 16.06
N GLY A 279 5.72 -3.45 15.37
CA GLY A 279 4.87 -2.37 14.83
C GLY A 279 5.18 -1.95 13.40
N HIS A 280 6.27 -2.41 12.77
CA HIS A 280 6.42 -2.24 11.31
C HIS A 280 5.30 -2.97 10.56
N ALA A 281 4.55 -2.24 9.72
CA ALA A 281 3.50 -2.78 8.87
C ALA A 281 3.90 -2.68 7.39
N PHE A 282 3.78 -3.78 6.64
CA PHE A 282 4.18 -3.86 5.23
C PHE A 282 3.50 -5.04 4.51
N SER A 283 3.49 -5.00 3.18
CA SER A 283 3.07 -6.12 2.32
C SER A 283 4.17 -7.19 2.22
N ILE A 284 3.75 -8.45 2.05
CA ILE A 284 4.55 -9.54 1.51
C ILE A 284 3.84 -10.02 0.25
N GLU A 285 4.35 -9.65 -0.91
CA GLU A 285 3.62 -9.72 -2.19
C GLU A 285 4.45 -10.27 -3.36
N PRO A 286 5.23 -11.36 -3.21
CA PRO A 286 5.98 -11.89 -4.35
C PRO A 286 5.04 -12.21 -5.54
N GLY A 287 5.58 -12.12 -6.76
CA GLY A 287 4.84 -12.39 -7.98
C GLY A 287 5.69 -13.11 -9.02
N ILE A 288 5.05 -13.93 -9.86
CA ILE A 288 5.69 -14.62 -10.97
C ILE A 288 4.89 -14.31 -12.24
N TYR A 289 5.53 -13.67 -13.22
CA TYR A 289 4.86 -13.19 -14.42
C TYR A 289 5.52 -13.76 -15.68
N VAL A 290 4.71 -14.35 -16.57
CA VAL A 290 5.13 -14.84 -17.88
C VAL A 290 4.48 -13.96 -18.95
N GLU A 291 5.28 -13.05 -19.51
CA GLU A 291 4.82 -12.15 -20.56
C GLU A 291 4.13 -12.91 -21.70
N GLY A 292 2.98 -12.38 -22.13
CA GLY A 292 2.16 -12.98 -23.19
C GLY A 292 1.35 -14.21 -22.79
N LEU A 293 1.53 -14.75 -21.57
CA LEU A 293 0.83 -15.95 -21.09
C LEU A 293 -0.10 -15.65 -19.91
N ASN A 294 0.47 -15.51 -18.71
CA ASN A 294 -0.24 -15.22 -17.46
C ASN A 294 0.76 -14.88 -16.33
N GLY A 295 0.25 -14.36 -15.23
CA GLY A 295 1.00 -14.13 -14.00
C GLY A 295 0.16 -14.48 -12.77
N ALA A 296 0.83 -14.51 -11.62
CA ALA A 296 0.23 -14.75 -10.33
C ALA A 296 0.96 -13.93 -9.27
N ARG A 297 0.20 -13.44 -8.28
CA ARG A 297 0.70 -12.77 -7.08
C ARG A 297 -0.14 -13.21 -5.88
N ILE A 298 0.52 -13.33 -4.74
CA ILE A 298 -0.11 -13.58 -3.44
C ILE A 298 0.41 -12.49 -2.52
N GLU A 299 -0.51 -11.77 -1.88
CA GLU A 299 -0.14 -10.65 -1.03
C GLU A 299 -0.96 -10.57 0.25
N ASP A 300 -0.23 -10.42 1.35
CA ASP A 300 -0.77 -10.09 2.65
C ASP A 300 -0.07 -8.87 3.23
N ILE A 301 -0.83 -8.01 3.89
CA ILE A 301 -0.30 -7.08 4.88
C ILE A 301 0.01 -7.85 6.16
N VAL A 302 1.21 -7.58 6.68
CA VAL A 302 1.70 -8.11 7.93
C VAL A 302 2.22 -7.01 8.85
N LEU A 303 2.18 -7.28 10.15
CA LEU A 303 2.92 -6.57 11.18
C LEU A 303 4.12 -7.41 11.60
N CYS A 304 5.26 -6.79 11.79
CA CYS A 304 6.31 -7.34 12.64
C CYS A 304 5.79 -7.28 14.09
N GLY A 305 5.50 -8.42 14.70
CA GLY A 305 5.12 -8.50 16.11
C GLY A 305 6.33 -8.62 17.04
N ASP A 306 6.08 -8.81 18.34
CA ASP A 306 7.14 -8.87 19.37
C ASP A 306 8.06 -10.08 19.24
N SER A 307 7.55 -11.19 18.70
CA SER A 307 8.31 -12.44 18.53
C SER A 307 8.21 -13.04 17.13
N SER A 308 7.15 -12.72 16.39
CA SER A 308 6.82 -13.28 15.09
C SER A 308 5.97 -12.32 14.27
N VAL A 309 5.79 -12.67 13.00
CA VAL A 309 4.81 -12.03 12.12
C VAL A 309 3.38 -12.09 12.70
N ASP A 310 2.61 -11.03 12.46
CA ASP A 310 1.16 -10.97 12.66
C ASP A 310 0.50 -10.65 11.31
N GLN A 311 -0.22 -11.62 10.74
CA GLN A 311 -0.86 -11.48 9.43
C GLN A 311 -2.22 -10.79 9.56
N LEU A 312 -2.46 -9.77 8.74
CA LEU A 312 -3.70 -8.98 8.82
C LEU A 312 -4.76 -9.45 7.82
N ASN A 313 -4.33 -10.11 6.74
CA ASN A 313 -5.20 -10.79 5.78
C ASN A 313 -5.30 -12.29 6.10
N ASN A 314 -6.50 -12.85 5.94
CA ASN A 314 -6.89 -14.19 6.36
C ASN A 314 -7.58 -14.99 5.25
N THR A 315 -7.75 -14.41 4.06
CA THR A 315 -8.18 -15.17 2.88
C THR A 315 -7.14 -16.22 2.50
N SER A 316 -7.61 -17.33 1.91
CA SER A 316 -6.75 -18.46 1.55
C SER A 316 -5.62 -18.02 0.62
N ARG A 317 -4.41 -18.56 0.80
CA ARG A 317 -3.30 -18.43 -0.16
C ARG A 317 -3.25 -19.58 -1.17
N GLU A 318 -4.25 -20.47 -1.14
CA GLU A 318 -4.44 -21.46 -2.19
C GLU A 318 -5.01 -20.81 -3.44
N LEU A 319 -4.75 -21.41 -4.61
CA LEU A 319 -5.29 -20.96 -5.88
C LEU A 319 -6.82 -21.05 -5.82
N TYR A 320 -7.50 -19.93 -6.08
CA TYR A 320 -8.95 -19.92 -6.20
C TYR A 320 -9.34 -20.50 -7.55
N VAL A 321 -9.64 -21.80 -7.60
CA VAL A 321 -10.16 -22.48 -8.80
C VAL A 321 -11.68 -22.40 -8.78
N VAL A 322 -12.27 -21.58 -9.65
CA VAL A 322 -13.70 -21.25 -9.61
C VAL A 322 -14.35 -21.42 -10.99
N PRO A 323 -15.64 -21.79 -11.08
CA PRO A 323 -16.32 -21.90 -12.37
C PRO A 323 -16.40 -20.56 -13.11
N GLY A 324 -16.58 -19.47 -12.35
CA GLY A 324 -16.83 -18.13 -12.89
C GLY A 324 -18.15 -18.01 -13.63
#